data_AF-A0A1Q5K3T4-F1
#
_entry.id   AF-A0A1Q5K3T4-F1
#
_cell.length_a   1.000
_cell.length_b   1.000
_cell.length_c   1.000
_cell.angle_alpha   90.00
_cell.angle_beta   90.00
_cell.angle_gamma   90.00
#
_symmetry.space_group_name_H-M   'P 1'
#
loop_
_entity.id
_entity.type
_entity.pdbx_description
1 polymer ?
#
loop_
_entity_poly.entity_id
_entity_poly.type
_entity_poly.pdbx_seq_one_letter_code
_entity_poly.pdbx_strand_id
1 'polypeptide(L)'
;MTRTRSTRRTAGRTLLASALLAAAVTVPAAATAAPREASAGATVTDDTATQESRLVDDFYSAYLDAVAAEDGGDLATALRGFYLTPGLRDRLAEWEAAHHADGVLLAQDVPVDHLVTAGHSGAGHTWSTVRLTWGSPEDPAYTYLTVRSDLATGKISAIRDDA
;
A
#
# COMPACT_ATOMS: atom_id res chain seq x y z
N MET A 1 -38.58 5.75 -20.63
CA MET A 1 -37.81 5.28 -21.81
C MET A 1 -37.12 6.47 -22.47
N THR A 2 -35.80 6.61 -22.33
CA THR A 2 -34.89 7.13 -23.37
C THR A 2 -33.44 6.91 -22.95
N ARG A 3 -32.78 5.93 -23.58
CA ARG A 3 -31.34 5.62 -23.42
C ARG A 3 -30.52 6.58 -24.29
N THR A 4 -29.57 7.29 -23.70
CA THR A 4 -28.57 8.08 -24.43
C THR A 4 -27.47 7.15 -24.96
N ARG A 5 -27.32 7.09 -26.28
CA ARG A 5 -26.44 6.16 -27.00
C ARG A 5 -24.99 6.65 -27.02
N SER A 6 -24.08 5.75 -26.67
CA SER A 6 -22.64 5.83 -26.91
C SER A 6 -22.33 5.96 -28.41
N THR A 7 -21.43 6.87 -28.77
CA THR A 7 -20.96 7.04 -30.16
C THR A 7 -19.49 6.63 -30.25
N ARG A 8 -19.23 5.46 -30.83
CA ARG A 8 -17.90 5.04 -31.29
C ARG A 8 -17.66 5.66 -32.67
N ARG A 9 -16.49 6.25 -32.90
CA ARG A 9 -16.02 6.57 -34.26
C ARG A 9 -14.73 5.83 -34.55
N THR A 10 -14.82 4.95 -35.53
CA THR A 10 -13.75 4.21 -36.17
C THR A 10 -13.39 4.94 -37.46
N ALA A 11 -12.13 5.30 -37.67
CA ALA A 11 -11.52 5.61 -38.96
C ALA A 11 -10.00 5.71 -38.74
N GLY A 12 -9.11 5.19 -39.57
CA GLY A 12 -9.23 4.49 -40.84
C GLY A 12 -7.83 3.95 -41.19
N ARG A 13 -7.79 2.85 -41.95
CA ARG A 13 -6.57 2.26 -42.48
C ARG A 13 -6.18 2.99 -43.76
N THR A 14 -4.92 3.38 -43.89
CA THR A 14 -4.28 3.63 -45.18
C THR A 14 -2.90 2.97 -45.20
N LEU A 15 -2.68 2.22 -46.28
CA LEU A 15 -1.49 1.44 -46.62
C LEU A 15 -0.55 2.27 -47.51
N LEU A 16 0.65 1.71 -47.73
CA LEU A 16 1.67 1.97 -48.77
C LEU A 16 2.69 3.06 -48.44
N ALA A 17 3.95 3.00 -48.86
CA ALA A 17 4.91 1.94 -49.23
C ALA A 17 6.23 2.70 -49.52
N SER A 18 7.33 2.17 -49.01
CA SER A 18 8.70 2.17 -49.53
C SER A 18 9.21 3.34 -50.41
N ALA A 19 10.22 4.05 -49.91
CA ALA A 19 11.29 4.62 -50.75
C ALA A 19 12.64 4.58 -50.00
N LEU A 20 13.56 3.76 -50.52
CA LEU A 20 14.97 3.70 -50.16
C LEU A 20 15.70 4.93 -50.74
N LEU A 21 16.41 5.68 -49.90
CA LEU A 21 17.53 6.51 -50.33
C LEU A 21 18.67 6.41 -49.32
N ALA A 22 19.83 5.97 -49.81
CA ALA A 22 21.11 6.01 -49.14
C ALA A 22 21.74 7.40 -49.29
N ALA A 23 22.30 7.96 -48.21
CA ALA A 23 23.45 8.88 -48.29
C ALA A 23 24.01 9.23 -46.89
N ALA A 24 25.34 9.10 -46.81
CA ALA A 24 26.29 9.86 -46.01
C ALA A 24 26.34 9.70 -44.47
N VAL A 25 27.41 9.02 -44.05
CA VAL A 25 28.04 9.09 -42.72
C VAL A 25 28.44 10.53 -42.39
N THR A 26 28.03 11.02 -41.22
CA THR A 26 28.80 11.99 -40.43
C THR A 26 28.80 11.53 -38.97
N VAL A 27 29.99 11.21 -38.45
CA VAL A 27 30.21 10.92 -37.03
C VAL A 27 30.58 12.24 -36.36
N PRO A 28 29.78 12.82 -35.46
CA PRO A 28 30.27 13.83 -34.55
C PRO A 28 31.00 13.14 -33.39
N ALA A 29 32.30 13.43 -33.30
CA ALA A 29 33.15 13.06 -32.18
C ALA A 29 32.78 13.86 -30.92
N ALA A 30 32.66 13.12 -29.82
CA ALA A 30 32.87 13.48 -28.40
C ALA A 30 32.41 14.87 -27.88
N ALA A 31 31.40 14.83 -27.01
CA ALA A 31 31.49 15.50 -25.71
C ALA A 31 30.84 14.58 -24.67
N THR A 32 31.67 13.99 -23.82
CA THR A 32 31.25 13.22 -22.64
C THR A 32 30.48 14.16 -21.73
N ALA A 33 29.16 14.14 -21.83
CA ALA A 33 28.31 14.78 -20.84
C ALA A 33 28.58 14.07 -19.51
N ALA A 34 29.17 14.81 -18.57
CA ALA A 34 29.29 14.38 -17.18
C ALA A 34 27.92 13.87 -16.71
N PRO A 35 27.86 12.78 -15.92
CA PRO A 35 26.59 12.35 -15.35
C PRO A 35 26.02 13.56 -14.63
N ARG A 36 24.87 14.04 -15.11
CA ARG A 36 24.07 14.99 -14.37
C ARG A 36 23.75 14.26 -13.08
N GLU A 37 24.41 14.65 -11.98
CA GLU A 37 23.98 14.29 -10.64
C GLU A 37 22.52 14.70 -10.57
N ALA A 38 21.66 13.69 -10.74
CA ALA A 38 20.27 13.83 -10.39
C ALA A 38 20.33 14.11 -8.91
N SER A 39 20.11 15.38 -8.53
CA SER A 39 19.70 15.71 -7.18
C SER A 39 18.49 14.82 -6.90
N ALA A 40 18.75 13.72 -6.20
CA ALA A 40 17.72 12.93 -5.56
C ALA A 40 16.96 13.96 -4.71
N GLY A 41 15.76 14.32 -5.16
CA GLY A 41 14.87 15.16 -4.37
C GLY A 41 14.80 14.49 -3.01
N ALA A 42 15.23 15.20 -1.97
CA ALA A 42 15.18 14.70 -0.62
C ALA A 42 13.73 14.25 -0.39
N THR A 43 13.54 12.94 -0.27
CA THR A 43 12.28 12.40 0.25
C THR A 43 12.10 13.09 1.59
N VAL A 44 10.96 13.76 1.79
CA VAL A 44 10.54 14.22 3.10
C VAL A 44 10.33 12.96 3.92
N THR A 45 11.40 12.49 4.55
CA THR A 45 11.30 11.47 5.58
C THR A 45 10.57 12.16 6.72
N ASP A 46 9.38 11.68 7.07
CA ASP A 46 8.83 11.98 8.39
C ASP A 46 9.90 11.56 9.41
N ASP A 47 10.58 12.55 9.99
CA ASP A 47 11.77 12.36 10.84
C ASP A 47 11.45 11.50 12.08
N THR A 48 10.16 11.25 12.35
CA THR A 48 9.68 10.43 13.45
C THR A 48 9.41 8.98 13.07
N ALA A 49 9.31 8.64 11.78
CA ALA A 49 8.95 7.30 11.33
C ALA A 49 10.13 6.31 11.46
N THR A 50 9.91 5.17 12.12
CA THR A 50 10.86 4.05 12.15
C THR A 50 10.72 3.20 10.89
N GLN A 51 11.67 2.29 10.62
CA GLN A 51 11.52 1.36 9.50
C GLN A 51 10.26 0.50 9.67
N GLU A 52 10.02 0.06 10.89
CA GLU A 52 8.92 -0.83 11.23
C GLU A 52 7.58 -0.12 11.21
N SER A 53 7.51 1.16 11.60
CA SER A 53 6.27 1.93 11.48
C SER A 53 5.91 2.18 10.00
N ARG A 54 6.91 2.35 9.12
CA ARG A 54 6.67 2.39 7.67
C ARG A 54 6.15 1.06 7.12
N LEU A 55 6.69 -0.07 7.57
CA LEU A 55 6.18 -1.39 7.17
C LEU A 55 4.75 -1.64 7.66
N VAL A 56 4.40 -1.13 8.84
CA VAL A 56 3.01 -1.16 9.34
C VAL A 56 2.12 -0.28 8.46
N ASP A 57 2.57 0.91 8.09
CA ASP A 57 1.83 1.81 7.20
C ASP A 57 1.63 1.23 5.79
N ASP A 58 2.68 0.66 5.20
CA ASP A 58 2.62 -0.04 3.91
C ASP A 58 1.60 -1.20 3.97
N PHE A 59 1.61 -1.97 5.06
CA PHE A 59 0.68 -3.06 5.27
C PHE A 59 -0.76 -2.57 5.34
N TYR A 60 -1.07 -1.61 6.22
CA TYR A 60 -2.45 -1.13 6.38
C TYR A 60 -2.95 -0.45 5.11
N SER A 61 -2.12 0.34 4.42
CA SER A 61 -2.47 0.93 3.13
C SER A 61 -2.88 -0.13 2.11
N ALA A 62 -2.01 -1.12 1.86
CA ALA A 62 -2.28 -2.16 0.88
C ALA A 62 -3.41 -3.11 1.31
N TYR A 63 -3.53 -3.38 2.61
CA TYR A 63 -4.55 -4.26 3.16
C TYR A 63 -5.94 -3.66 3.05
N LEU A 64 -6.10 -2.37 3.38
CA LEU A 64 -7.36 -1.65 3.25
C LEU A 64 -7.83 -1.58 1.79
N ASP A 65 -6.91 -1.27 0.87
CA ASP A 65 -7.20 -1.30 -0.58
C ASP A 65 -7.66 -2.70 -1.03
N ALA A 66 -7.01 -3.76 -0.53
CA ALA A 66 -7.35 -5.13 -0.88
C ALA A 66 -8.74 -5.53 -0.33
N VAL A 67 -9.06 -5.22 0.93
CA VAL A 67 -10.38 -5.61 1.50
C VAL A 67 -11.52 -4.78 0.94
N ALA A 68 -11.27 -3.55 0.46
CA ALA A 68 -12.27 -2.71 -0.20
C ALA A 68 -12.55 -3.11 -1.66
N ALA A 69 -11.64 -3.85 -2.30
CA ALA A 69 -11.79 -4.29 -3.68
C ALA A 69 -12.72 -5.52 -3.81
N GLU A 70 -13.57 -5.54 -4.84
CA GLU A 70 -14.58 -6.61 -5.06
C GLU A 70 -13.98 -8.03 -5.09
N ASP A 71 -12.77 -8.20 -5.63
CA ASP A 71 -12.07 -9.49 -5.75
C ASP A 71 -10.73 -9.51 -4.96
N GLY A 72 -10.58 -8.67 -3.94
CA GLY A 72 -9.30 -8.47 -3.26
C GLY A 72 -8.95 -9.50 -2.17
N GLY A 73 -9.81 -10.50 -1.92
CA GLY A 73 -9.62 -11.49 -0.85
C GLY A 73 -8.31 -12.30 -0.93
N ASP A 74 -7.91 -12.71 -2.13
CA ASP A 74 -6.65 -13.43 -2.34
C ASP A 74 -5.44 -12.52 -2.06
N LEU A 75 -5.52 -11.24 -2.44
CA LEU A 75 -4.48 -10.26 -2.16
C LEU A 75 -4.40 -9.96 -0.66
N ALA A 76 -5.54 -9.75 0.02
CA ALA A 76 -5.60 -9.56 1.46
C ALA A 76 -4.96 -10.75 2.21
N THR A 77 -5.23 -11.98 1.76
CA THR A 77 -4.61 -13.20 2.29
C THR A 77 -3.09 -13.23 2.06
N ALA A 78 -2.63 -12.86 0.86
CA ALA A 78 -1.21 -12.80 0.53
C ALA A 78 -0.48 -11.74 1.37
N LEU A 79 -1.07 -10.55 1.54
CA LEU A 79 -0.55 -9.48 2.38
C LEU A 79 -0.42 -9.92 3.83
N ARG A 80 -1.44 -10.60 4.39
CA ARG A 80 -1.34 -11.18 5.73
C ARG A 80 -0.18 -12.17 5.83
N GLY A 81 0.02 -13.03 4.83
CA GLY A 81 1.15 -13.96 4.79
C GLY A 81 2.53 -13.27 4.74
N PHE A 82 2.61 -12.14 4.03
CA PHE A 82 3.85 -11.38 3.88
C PHE A 82 4.20 -10.53 5.11
N TYR A 83 3.23 -9.81 5.69
CA TYR A 83 3.49 -8.86 6.76
C TYR A 83 3.35 -9.43 8.17
N LEU A 84 2.50 -10.44 8.36
CA LEU A 84 2.21 -10.98 9.70
C LEU A 84 3.06 -12.22 10.00
N THR A 85 3.42 -12.37 11.27
CA THR A 85 3.99 -13.63 11.78
C THR A 85 2.96 -14.76 11.69
N PRO A 86 3.37 -16.04 11.50
CA PRO A 86 2.45 -17.17 11.52
C PRO A 86 1.60 -17.23 12.80
N GLY A 87 2.22 -17.07 13.97
CA GLY A 87 1.49 -17.11 15.24
C GLY A 87 0.56 -15.92 15.48
N LEU A 88 0.71 -14.79 14.76
CA LEU A 88 -0.33 -13.76 14.75
C LEU A 88 -1.49 -14.19 13.86
N ARG A 89 -1.23 -14.69 12.65
CA ARG A 89 -2.29 -15.15 11.73
C ARG A 89 -3.20 -16.19 12.36
N ASP A 90 -2.63 -17.15 13.10
CA ASP A 90 -3.42 -18.19 13.79
C ASP A 90 -4.34 -17.58 14.85
N ARG A 91 -3.81 -16.64 15.67
CA ARG A 91 -4.60 -15.94 16.69
C ARG A 91 -5.69 -15.06 16.09
N LEU A 92 -5.41 -14.41 14.95
CA LEU A 92 -6.42 -13.65 14.24
C LEU A 92 -7.51 -14.58 13.72
N ALA A 93 -7.16 -15.70 13.06
CA ALA A 93 -8.15 -16.65 12.57
C ALA A 93 -9.09 -17.18 13.68
N GLU A 94 -8.55 -17.48 14.87
CA GLU A 94 -9.34 -17.85 16.04
C GLU A 94 -10.28 -16.73 16.50
N TRP A 95 -9.77 -15.50 16.57
CA TRP A 95 -10.57 -14.33 16.95
C TRP A 95 -11.67 -14.04 15.94
N GLU A 96 -11.36 -14.09 14.64
CA GLU A 96 -12.28 -13.87 13.53
C GLU A 96 -13.41 -14.90 13.52
N ALA A 97 -13.09 -16.17 13.78
CA ALA A 97 -14.09 -17.22 13.90
C ALA A 97 -15.06 -16.99 15.07
N ALA A 98 -14.59 -16.37 16.16
CA ALA A 98 -15.41 -16.09 17.33
C ALA A 98 -16.23 -14.79 17.22
N HIS A 99 -15.72 -13.77 16.51
CA HIS A 99 -16.32 -12.44 16.46
C HIS A 99 -17.03 -12.14 15.12
N HIS A 100 -16.80 -12.97 14.10
CA HIS A 100 -17.30 -12.78 12.74
C HIS A 100 -16.91 -11.43 12.12
N ALA A 101 -15.72 -10.95 12.49
CA ALA A 101 -15.15 -9.64 12.17
C ALA A 101 -13.75 -9.80 11.56
N ASP A 102 -13.21 -8.75 10.95
CA ASP A 102 -11.82 -8.73 10.49
C ASP A 102 -10.87 -8.54 11.68
N GLY A 103 -9.96 -9.50 11.91
CA GLY A 103 -9.05 -9.50 13.05
C GLY A 103 -7.87 -8.53 12.92
N VAL A 104 -7.53 -8.08 11.71
CA VAL A 104 -6.51 -7.02 11.51
C VAL A 104 -7.09 -5.65 11.89
N LEU A 105 -8.38 -5.45 11.62
CA LEU A 105 -9.09 -4.20 11.90
C LEU A 105 -9.75 -4.20 13.29
N LEU A 106 -9.91 -5.39 13.88
CA LEU A 106 -10.73 -5.64 15.08
C LEU A 106 -12.15 -5.06 14.95
N ALA A 107 -12.73 -5.16 13.75
CA ALA A 107 -13.97 -4.50 13.38
C ALA A 107 -14.75 -5.26 12.30
N GLN A 108 -16.06 -4.97 12.20
CA GLN A 108 -16.95 -5.58 11.21
C GLN A 108 -16.86 -4.93 9.83
N ASP A 109 -16.60 -3.63 9.80
CA ASP A 109 -16.55 -2.82 8.59
C ASP A 109 -15.10 -2.49 8.22
N VAL A 110 -14.91 -1.93 7.02
CA VAL A 110 -13.62 -1.44 6.54
C VAL A 110 -13.51 0.07 6.81
N PRO A 111 -12.43 0.55 7.45
CA PRO A 111 -12.22 1.98 7.67
C PRO A 111 -11.92 2.70 6.36
N VAL A 112 -12.23 3.99 6.31
CA VAL A 112 -12.02 4.82 5.11
C VAL A 112 -10.59 5.32 4.98
N ASP A 113 -9.83 5.33 6.08
CA ASP A 113 -8.46 5.81 6.12
C ASP A 113 -7.72 5.28 7.37
N HIS A 114 -6.39 5.36 7.36
CA HIS A 114 -5.55 5.03 8.51
C HIS A 114 -4.41 6.04 8.69
N LEU A 115 -3.89 6.13 9.92
CA LEU A 115 -2.66 6.84 10.24
C LEU A 115 -1.81 6.00 11.18
N VAL A 116 -0.53 5.80 10.84
CA VAL A 116 0.43 5.11 11.69
C VAL A 116 1.34 6.12 12.39
N THR A 117 1.47 6.00 13.71
CA THR A 117 2.43 6.77 14.51
C THR A 117 3.43 5.82 15.16
N ALA A 118 4.72 6.09 15.01
CA ALA A 118 5.77 5.30 15.65
C ALA A 118 5.68 5.45 17.18
N GLY A 119 5.80 4.32 17.88
CA GLY A 119 5.82 4.26 19.34
C GLY A 119 7.21 3.97 19.89
N HIS A 120 7.25 3.35 21.07
CA HIS A 120 8.50 2.96 21.71
C HIS A 120 9.07 1.66 21.12
N SER A 121 10.34 1.38 21.46
CA SER A 121 11.03 0.13 21.11
C SER A 121 11.70 -0.47 22.35
N GLY A 122 11.78 -1.80 22.42
CA GLY A 122 12.34 -2.52 23.55
C GLY A 122 12.09 -4.03 23.49
N ALA A 123 12.93 -4.79 24.20
CA ALA A 123 12.79 -6.26 24.34
C ALA A 123 12.65 -7.02 23.00
N GLY A 124 13.33 -6.59 21.94
CA GLY A 124 13.26 -7.23 20.62
C GLY A 124 12.03 -6.85 19.80
N HIS A 125 11.27 -5.86 20.24
CA HIS A 125 10.05 -5.39 19.57
C HIS A 125 10.05 -3.87 19.41
N THR A 126 9.20 -3.40 18.51
CA THR A 126 8.80 -2.01 18.42
C THR A 126 7.29 -1.93 18.28
N TRP A 127 6.73 -0.82 18.75
CA TRP A 127 5.29 -0.60 18.78
C TRP A 127 4.94 0.59 17.89
N SER A 128 3.76 0.56 17.30
CA SER A 128 3.17 1.64 16.55
C SER A 128 1.68 1.73 16.90
N THR A 129 1.14 2.93 16.90
CA THR A 129 -0.29 3.15 17.04
C THR A 129 -0.88 3.35 15.65
N VAL A 130 -1.88 2.55 15.30
CA VAL A 130 -2.65 2.70 14.07
C VAL A 130 -4.01 3.28 14.42
N ARG A 131 -4.26 4.51 13.98
CA ARG A 131 -5.58 5.13 14.05
C ARG A 131 -6.37 4.75 12.81
N LEU A 132 -7.48 4.06 12.98
CA LEU A 132 -8.44 3.78 11.91
C LEU A 132 -9.53 4.85 11.91
N THR A 133 -9.88 5.35 10.72
CA THR A 133 -10.91 6.37 10.53
C THR A 133 -12.16 5.75 9.93
N TRP A 134 -13.31 6.08 10.49
CA TRP A 134 -14.62 5.54 10.12
C TRP A 134 -15.58 6.66 9.76
N GLY A 135 -16.62 6.34 9.00
CA GLY A 135 -17.66 7.30 8.63
C GLY A 135 -17.26 8.21 7.47
N SER A 136 -17.89 9.37 7.39
CA SER A 136 -17.68 10.36 6.32
C SER A 136 -16.74 11.47 6.76
N PRO A 137 -16.14 12.23 5.82
CA PRO A 137 -15.30 13.38 6.16
C PRO A 137 -15.98 14.41 7.06
N GLU A 138 -17.31 14.56 6.96
CA GLU A 138 -18.10 15.46 7.82
C GLU A 138 -18.37 14.97 9.24
N ASP A 139 -18.25 13.66 9.51
CA ASP A 139 -18.49 13.06 10.84
C ASP A 139 -17.58 11.82 11.04
N PRO A 140 -16.26 12.03 11.20
CA PRO A 140 -15.32 10.94 11.35
C PRO A 140 -15.34 10.37 12.77
N ALA A 141 -15.37 9.05 12.88
CA ALA A 141 -15.08 8.34 14.13
C ALA A 141 -13.70 7.67 14.06
N TYR A 142 -13.09 7.41 15.22
CA TYR A 142 -11.74 6.86 15.29
C TYR A 142 -11.66 5.68 16.24
N THR A 143 -10.92 4.64 15.85
CA THR A 143 -10.44 3.59 16.75
C THR A 143 -8.91 3.53 16.70
N TYR A 144 -8.30 3.01 17.76
CA TYR A 144 -6.85 2.96 17.91
C TYR A 144 -6.41 1.54 18.17
N LEU A 145 -5.43 1.10 17.39
CA LEU A 145 -4.80 -0.20 17.53
C LEU A 145 -3.35 -0.02 17.95
N THR A 146 -2.93 -0.76 18.96
CA THR A 146 -1.52 -0.95 19.28
C THR A 146 -0.98 -2.14 18.48
N VAL A 147 -0.04 -1.87 17.58
CA VAL A 147 0.59 -2.83 16.68
C VAL A 147 2.03 -3.06 17.12
N ARG A 148 2.42 -4.33 17.30
CA ARG A 148 3.76 -4.72 17.72
C ARG A 148 4.50 -5.43 16.59
N SER A 149 5.62 -4.88 16.16
CA SER A 149 6.54 -5.51 15.20
C SER A 149 7.67 -6.25 15.93
N ASP A 150 8.04 -7.40 15.39
CA ASP A 150 9.16 -8.22 15.85
C ASP A 150 10.43 -7.82 15.09
N LEU A 151 11.46 -7.37 15.81
CA LEU A 151 12.68 -6.83 15.19
C LEU A 151 13.58 -7.92 14.58
N ALA A 152 13.43 -9.18 14.99
CA ALA A 152 14.20 -10.28 14.41
C ALA A 152 13.68 -10.67 13.02
N THR A 153 12.38 -10.51 12.79
CA THR A 153 11.70 -10.92 11.55
C THR A 153 11.23 -9.76 10.68
N GLY A 154 11.14 -8.56 11.23
CA GLY A 154 10.54 -7.39 10.58
C GLY A 154 9.01 -7.49 10.39
N LYS A 155 8.36 -8.50 10.99
CA LYS A 155 6.94 -8.80 10.80
C LYS A 155 6.09 -8.30 11.97
N ILE A 156 4.81 -8.04 11.68
CA ILE A 156 3.81 -7.73 12.70
C ILE A 156 3.51 -9.00 13.51
N SER A 157 3.64 -8.89 14.83
CA SER A 157 3.59 -9.99 15.79
C SER A 157 2.42 -9.90 16.79
N ALA A 158 1.80 -8.74 16.91
CA ALA A 158 0.56 -8.54 17.65
C ALA A 158 -0.19 -7.32 17.14
N ILE A 159 -1.52 -7.39 17.19
CA ILE A 159 -2.47 -6.29 16.98
C ILE A 159 -3.43 -6.35 18.17
N ARG A 160 -3.70 -5.21 18.80
CA ARG A 160 -4.58 -5.08 19.97
C ARG A 160 -5.31 -3.75 19.92
N ASP A 161 -6.48 -3.68 20.53
CA ASP A 161 -7.12 -2.41 20.84
C ASP A 161 -6.33 -1.66 21.92
N ASP A 162 -6.36 -0.32 21.86
CA ASP A 162 -5.67 0.56 22.81
C ASP A 162 -6.56 0.98 23.99
N ALA A 163 -7.58 0.18 24.32
CA ALA A 163 -8.64 0.48 25.28
C ALA A 163 -8.17 0.66 26.74
#